data_AF-A0A3S1C0J2-F1
#
_entry.id   AF-A0A3S1C0J2-F1
#
_cell.length_a   1.000
_cell.length_b   1.000
_cell.length_c   1.000
_cell.angle_alpha   90.00
_cell.angle_beta   90.00
_cell.angle_gamma   90.00
#
_symmetry.space_group_name_H-M   'P 1'
#
loop_
_entity.id
_entity.type
_entity.pdbx_description
1 polymer ?
#
loop_
_entity_poly.entity_id
_entity_poly.type
_entity_poly.pdbx_seq_one_letter_code
_entity_poly.pdbx_strand_id
1 'polypeptide(L)'
;MQQRLNKLLQSKVSDPSLLRPATVDGAPAIMAGNRFLLGVNKEISSNTTRSADLIAIDWVNNLRSALKAPKLSLTEGQQDMYGLVYSNEKLSGLASWYGGYFHGRTTANGETYNQNDLTVAHKTLPFNTHLKVTYTKTGKSVIVRVNDRGPYIPPRSLDLSLAAARCIGSETAGVVSYEAVIMQPNQPKMTLNAPLASKDKKKPQQLAVVSEF
;
A
#
# COMPACT_ATOMS: atom_id res chain seq x y z
N MET A 1 -11.76 20.11 -13.32
CA MET A 1 -11.36 19.68 -11.96
C MET A 1 -12.16 20.41 -10.87
N GLN A 2 -12.12 21.74 -10.83
CA GLN A 2 -12.82 22.58 -9.84
C GLN A 2 -14.34 22.34 -9.71
N GLN A 3 -15.03 22.10 -10.83
CA GLN A 3 -16.49 21.87 -10.83
C GLN A 3 -16.92 20.58 -10.10
N ARG A 4 -16.14 19.48 -10.20
CA ARG A 4 -16.44 18.22 -9.48
C ARG A 4 -16.20 18.35 -7.98
N LEU A 5 -15.15 19.08 -7.58
CA LEU A 5 -14.85 19.38 -6.18
C LEU A 5 -15.91 20.30 -5.55
N ASN A 6 -16.32 21.36 -6.26
CA ASN A 6 -17.41 22.23 -5.81
C ASN A 6 -18.74 21.47 -5.69
N LYS A 7 -19.06 20.60 -6.64
CA LYS A 7 -20.26 19.75 -6.56
C LYS A 7 -20.17 18.77 -5.39
N LEU A 8 -18.98 18.33 -4.99
CA LEU A 8 -18.76 17.48 -3.81
C LEU A 8 -18.93 18.25 -2.49
N LEU A 9 -18.42 19.48 -2.42
CA LEU A 9 -18.59 20.35 -1.26
C LEU A 9 -20.04 20.80 -1.10
N GLN A 10 -20.77 20.96 -2.22
CA GLN A 10 -22.19 21.29 -2.25
C GLN A 10 -23.10 20.06 -2.01
N SER A 11 -22.74 18.89 -2.55
CA SER A 11 -23.39 17.63 -2.20
C SER A 11 -22.88 17.23 -0.84
N LYS A 12 -23.45 17.77 0.25
CA LYS A 12 -23.14 17.42 1.65
C LYS A 12 -22.50 16.03 1.72
N VAL A 13 -21.17 15.96 1.83
CA VAL A 13 -20.53 14.74 2.31
C VAL A 13 -21.06 14.65 3.73
N SER A 14 -22.15 13.92 3.91
CA SER A 14 -22.98 13.97 5.11
C SER A 14 -22.18 13.55 6.33
N ASP A 15 -21.14 12.75 6.11
CA ASP A 15 -20.14 12.40 7.10
C ASP A 15 -18.72 12.46 6.48
N PRO A 16 -17.92 13.50 6.79
CA PRO A 16 -16.54 13.62 6.35
C PRO A 16 -15.61 12.51 6.87
N SER A 17 -16.04 11.73 7.88
CA SER A 17 -15.31 10.56 8.35
C SER A 17 -15.20 9.46 7.30
N LEU A 18 -16.12 9.45 6.32
CA LEU A 18 -16.14 8.50 5.20
C LEU A 18 -15.13 8.84 4.08
N LEU A 19 -14.44 9.98 4.18
CA LEU A 19 -13.33 10.31 3.29
C LEU A 19 -12.13 9.45 3.61
N ARG A 20 -11.74 8.62 2.65
CA ARG A 20 -10.64 7.67 2.82
C ARG A 20 -9.83 7.50 1.53
N PRO A 21 -8.54 7.16 1.64
CA PRO A 21 -7.81 6.63 0.50
C PRO A 21 -8.31 5.22 0.15
N ALA A 22 -8.15 4.83 -1.11
CA ALA A 22 -8.43 3.49 -1.63
C ALA A 22 -7.52 3.21 -2.82
N THR A 23 -7.55 1.98 -3.33
CA THR A 23 -7.07 1.65 -4.67
C THR A 23 -8.27 1.47 -5.61
N VAL A 24 -8.22 2.08 -6.80
CA VAL A 24 -9.20 1.91 -7.88
C VAL A 24 -8.41 1.58 -9.13
N ASP A 25 -8.68 0.41 -9.73
CA ASP A 25 -7.92 -0.13 -10.87
C ASP A 25 -6.39 -0.15 -10.64
N GLY A 26 -5.99 -0.44 -9.40
CA GLY A 26 -4.58 -0.49 -8.98
C GLY A 26 -3.91 0.88 -8.76
N ALA A 27 -4.63 2.00 -8.93
CA ALA A 27 -4.12 3.33 -8.66
C ALA A 27 -4.66 3.89 -7.33
N PRO A 28 -3.85 4.61 -6.52
CA PRO A 28 -4.35 5.32 -5.35
C PRO A 28 -5.43 6.34 -5.71
N ALA A 29 -6.48 6.40 -4.90
CA ALA A 29 -7.65 7.22 -5.13
C ALA A 29 -8.25 7.75 -3.82
N ILE A 30 -9.08 8.79 -3.95
CA ILE A 30 -9.89 9.37 -2.90
C ILE A 30 -11.33 8.88 -3.06
N MET A 31 -11.89 8.35 -1.98
CA MET A 31 -13.27 7.88 -1.90
C MET A 31 -14.05 8.68 -0.84
N ALA A 32 -15.35 8.84 -1.05
CA ALA A 32 -16.31 9.18 0.00
C ALA A 32 -17.30 8.02 0.14
N GLY A 33 -17.11 7.17 1.16
CA GLY A 33 -17.84 5.90 1.27
C GLY A 33 -17.56 5.01 0.05
N ASN A 34 -18.61 4.72 -0.74
CA ASN A 34 -18.52 3.92 -1.96
C ASN A 34 -18.38 4.78 -3.24
N ARG A 35 -18.31 6.10 -3.11
CA ARG A 35 -18.21 7.01 -4.25
C ARG A 35 -16.76 7.37 -4.56
N PHE A 36 -16.35 7.11 -5.80
CA PHE A 36 -15.07 7.59 -6.33
C PHE A 36 -15.09 9.11 -6.53
N LEU A 37 -14.03 9.78 -6.06
CA LEU A 37 -13.88 11.23 -6.21
C LEU A 37 -12.79 11.57 -7.22
N LEU A 38 -11.59 11.04 -6.99
CA LEU A 38 -10.39 11.40 -7.72
C LEU A 38 -9.34 10.28 -7.63
N GLY A 39 -8.68 9.98 -8.74
CA GLY A 39 -7.51 9.10 -8.79
C GLY A 39 -6.21 9.90 -8.85
N VAL A 40 -5.16 9.38 -8.24
CA VAL A 40 -3.78 9.88 -8.40
C VAL A 40 -3.17 9.10 -9.56
N ASN A 41 -3.15 9.70 -10.74
CA ASN A 41 -2.57 9.08 -11.91
C ASN A 41 -1.03 9.09 -11.85
N LYS A 42 -0.39 8.27 -12.69
CA LYS A 42 1.08 8.18 -12.75
C LYS A 42 1.76 9.49 -13.15
N GLU A 43 1.10 10.37 -13.90
CA GLU A 43 1.65 11.67 -14.29
C GLU A 43 1.78 12.63 -13.10
N ILE A 44 0.84 12.56 -12.16
CA ILE A 44 0.89 13.33 -10.92
C ILE A 44 2.07 12.86 -10.06
N SER A 45 2.29 11.55 -9.94
CA SER A 45 3.39 11.03 -9.12
C SER A 45 4.75 11.13 -9.80
N SER A 46 4.84 10.94 -11.13
CA SER A 46 6.11 10.95 -11.87
C SER A 46 6.80 12.32 -11.87
N ASN A 47 6.03 13.40 -11.74
CA ASN A 47 6.56 14.77 -11.64
C ASN A 47 6.84 15.20 -10.20
N THR A 48 6.75 14.28 -9.25
CA THR A 48 6.95 14.56 -7.82
C THR A 48 7.96 13.62 -7.21
N THR A 49 8.60 14.08 -6.14
CA THR A 49 9.46 13.24 -5.27
C THR A 49 8.64 12.45 -4.24
N ARG A 50 7.31 12.33 -4.44
CA ARG A 50 6.37 11.71 -3.50
C ARG A 50 5.68 10.52 -4.14
N SER A 51 5.42 9.48 -3.34
CA SER A 51 4.62 8.35 -3.80
C SER A 51 3.17 8.78 -4.07
N ALA A 52 2.51 8.09 -5.01
CA ALA A 52 1.09 8.27 -5.26
C ALA A 52 0.25 8.01 -4.00
N ASP A 53 0.65 7.04 -3.17
CA ASP A 53 0.02 6.71 -1.90
C ASP A 53 0.02 7.90 -0.94
N LEU A 54 1.19 8.52 -0.76
CA LEU A 54 1.36 9.66 0.14
C LEU A 54 0.54 10.85 -0.34
N ILE A 55 0.47 11.06 -1.66
CA ILE A 55 -0.35 12.12 -2.26
C ILE A 55 -1.84 11.87 -1.98
N ALA A 56 -2.34 10.65 -2.20
CA ALA A 56 -3.72 10.31 -1.94
C ALA A 56 -4.10 10.51 -0.46
N ILE A 57 -3.24 10.06 0.46
CA ILE A 57 -3.43 10.22 1.91
C ILE A 57 -3.44 11.70 2.31
N ASP A 58 -2.50 12.49 1.79
CA ASP A 58 -2.45 13.93 2.06
C ASP A 58 -3.69 14.65 1.55
N TRP A 59 -4.15 14.33 0.34
CA TRP A 59 -5.35 14.94 -0.23
C TRP A 59 -6.59 14.58 0.57
N VAL A 60 -6.73 13.32 1.02
CA VAL A 60 -7.79 12.90 1.94
C VAL A 60 -7.70 13.72 3.23
N ASN A 61 -6.52 13.83 3.83
CA ASN A 61 -6.34 14.57 5.08
C ASN A 61 -6.60 16.07 4.95
N ASN A 62 -6.29 16.67 3.80
CA ASN A 62 -6.64 18.06 3.50
C ASN A 62 -8.16 18.25 3.42
N LEU A 63 -8.88 17.34 2.74
CA LEU A 63 -10.34 17.37 2.67
C LEU A 63 -10.98 17.16 4.05
N ARG A 64 -10.51 16.16 4.81
CA ARG A 64 -10.98 15.92 6.19
C ARG A 64 -10.78 17.15 7.06
N SER A 65 -9.61 17.78 6.99
CA SER A 65 -9.32 19.01 7.75
C SER A 65 -10.22 20.17 7.35
N ALA A 66 -10.41 20.40 6.05
CA ALA A 66 -11.30 21.44 5.55
C ALA A 66 -12.76 21.24 6.02
N LEU A 67 -13.18 19.99 6.21
CA LEU A 67 -14.49 19.59 6.70
C LEU A 67 -14.54 19.33 8.22
N LYS A 68 -13.49 19.73 8.96
CA LYS A 68 -13.38 19.57 10.43
C LYS A 68 -13.45 18.12 10.93
N ALA A 69 -13.05 17.14 10.12
CA ALA A 69 -12.84 15.76 10.55
C ALA A 69 -11.38 15.49 10.98
N PRO A 70 -11.15 14.57 11.93
CA PRO A 70 -9.81 14.15 12.32
C PRO A 70 -9.02 13.60 11.13
N LYS A 71 -7.73 13.93 11.04
CA LYS A 71 -6.82 13.35 10.04
C LYS A 71 -6.56 11.87 10.34
N LEU A 72 -6.33 11.09 9.29
CA LEU A 72 -5.75 9.76 9.38
C LEU A 72 -4.24 9.88 9.60
N SER A 73 -3.68 9.03 10.45
CA SER A 73 -2.24 8.77 10.43
C SER A 73 -1.83 8.14 9.10
N LEU A 74 -0.52 8.14 8.81
CA LEU A 74 0.02 7.50 7.60
C LEU A 74 -0.40 6.02 7.53
N THR A 75 -0.21 5.27 8.62
CA THR A 75 -0.51 3.84 8.63
C THR A 75 -2.00 3.55 8.58
N GLU A 76 -2.86 4.35 9.22
CA GLU A 76 -4.32 4.21 9.08
C GLU A 76 -4.75 4.46 7.63
N GLY A 77 -4.23 5.52 6.99
CA GLY A 77 -4.49 5.79 5.58
C GLY A 77 -4.03 4.64 4.66
N GLN A 78 -2.87 4.05 4.91
CA GLN A 78 -2.39 2.91 4.13
C GLN A 78 -3.22 1.64 4.39
N GLN A 79 -3.67 1.42 5.64
CA GLN A 79 -4.58 0.31 5.97
C GLN A 79 -5.91 0.42 5.23
N ASP A 80 -6.52 1.61 5.21
CA ASP A 80 -7.75 1.87 4.45
C ASP A 80 -7.54 1.73 2.94
N MET A 81 -6.39 2.23 2.45
CA MET A 81 -6.06 2.23 1.02
C MET A 81 -5.97 0.81 0.45
N TYR A 82 -5.29 -0.06 1.19
CA TYR A 82 -4.96 -1.42 0.77
C TYR A 82 -5.87 -2.49 1.40
N GLY A 83 -6.80 -2.10 2.27
CA GLY A 83 -7.63 -3.02 3.03
C GLY A 83 -6.79 -3.95 3.89
N LEU A 84 -5.86 -3.41 4.68
CA LEU A 84 -4.91 -4.19 5.48
C LEU A 84 -5.21 -4.14 6.98
N VAL A 85 -5.00 -5.27 7.64
CA VAL A 85 -5.05 -5.41 9.10
C VAL A 85 -3.77 -6.06 9.63
N TYR A 86 -3.51 -5.90 10.92
CA TYR A 86 -2.38 -6.54 11.58
C TYR A 86 -2.55 -8.06 11.58
N SER A 87 -1.46 -8.78 11.29
CA SER A 87 -1.32 -10.18 11.69
C SER A 87 -0.64 -10.29 13.07
N ASN A 88 -0.40 -11.52 13.51
CA ASN A 88 0.40 -11.81 14.71
C ASN A 88 1.89 -12.00 14.39
N GLU A 89 2.28 -12.00 13.12
CA GLU A 89 3.65 -12.24 12.71
C GLU A 89 4.47 -10.96 12.79
N LYS A 90 5.58 -11.03 13.53
CA LYS A 90 6.47 -9.90 13.78
C LYS A 90 7.91 -10.26 13.42
N LEU A 91 8.65 -9.25 13.02
CA LEU A 91 10.10 -9.34 12.81
C LEU A 91 10.78 -8.04 13.25
N SER A 92 12.03 -8.15 13.65
CA SER A 92 12.86 -7.02 14.05
C SER A 92 14.29 -7.20 13.56
N GLY A 93 15.05 -6.12 13.58
CA GLY A 93 16.45 -6.15 13.16
C GLY A 93 16.95 -4.77 12.77
N LEU A 94 17.95 -4.75 11.88
CA LEU A 94 18.49 -3.54 11.30
C LEU A 94 17.96 -3.33 9.89
N ALA A 95 17.40 -2.15 9.65
CA ALA A 95 16.99 -1.68 8.35
C ALA A 95 18.00 -0.65 7.85
N SER A 96 18.23 -0.62 6.56
CA SER A 96 18.78 0.56 5.89
C SER A 96 17.86 1.01 4.76
N TRP A 97 18.38 1.75 3.80
CA TRP A 97 17.69 2.07 2.56
C TRP A 97 18.65 2.05 1.38
N TYR A 98 18.18 1.66 0.19
CA TYR A 98 19.03 1.66 -1.01
C TYR A 98 19.02 3.03 -1.71
N GLY A 99 20.23 3.51 -2.01
CA GLY A 99 20.51 4.82 -2.59
C GLY A 99 19.90 5.05 -3.99
N GLY A 100 19.81 6.32 -4.40
CA GLY A 100 19.24 6.71 -5.69
C GLY A 100 19.90 6.09 -6.93
N TYR A 101 21.12 5.54 -6.81
CA TYR A 101 21.80 4.78 -7.86
C TYR A 101 20.99 3.59 -8.39
N PHE A 102 20.12 3.00 -7.55
CA PHE A 102 19.29 1.88 -7.95
C PHE A 102 18.05 2.33 -8.75
N HIS A 103 17.66 3.61 -8.67
CA HIS A 103 16.43 4.10 -9.29
C HIS A 103 16.39 3.78 -10.79
N GLY A 104 15.24 3.26 -11.26
CA GLY A 104 15.06 2.86 -12.65
C GLY A 104 15.56 1.45 -12.99
N ARG A 105 16.23 0.76 -12.07
CA ARG A 105 16.68 -0.63 -12.27
C ARG A 105 15.57 -1.63 -11.97
N THR A 106 15.66 -2.80 -12.58
CA THR A 106 14.74 -3.91 -12.31
C THR A 106 15.02 -4.52 -10.94
N THR A 107 13.98 -4.68 -10.13
CA THR A 107 14.00 -5.43 -8.86
C THR A 107 13.88 -6.93 -9.11
N ALA A 108 14.12 -7.73 -8.08
CA ALA A 108 14.01 -9.19 -8.16
C ALA A 108 12.58 -9.69 -8.48
N ASN A 109 11.53 -8.89 -8.32
CA ASN A 109 10.17 -9.26 -8.73
C ASN A 109 9.81 -8.80 -10.15
N GLY A 110 10.74 -8.18 -10.88
CA GLY A 110 10.56 -7.72 -12.25
C GLY A 110 10.02 -6.29 -12.38
N GLU A 111 9.68 -5.61 -11.29
CA GLU A 111 9.28 -4.20 -11.33
C GLU A 111 10.48 -3.27 -11.54
N THR A 112 10.23 -2.08 -12.08
CA THR A 112 11.22 -0.99 -12.05
C THR A 112 11.25 -0.38 -10.65
N TYR A 113 12.40 -0.38 -10.00
CA TYR A 113 12.58 0.27 -8.71
C TYR A 113 12.38 1.78 -8.82
N ASN A 114 11.43 2.27 -8.03
CA ASN A 114 11.19 3.68 -7.83
C ASN A 114 11.51 4.07 -6.39
N GLN A 115 12.48 4.98 -6.21
CA GLN A 115 12.86 5.45 -4.88
C GLN A 115 11.77 6.23 -4.16
N ASN A 116 10.80 6.75 -4.92
CA ASN A 116 9.66 7.48 -4.41
C ASN A 116 8.51 6.56 -3.99
N ASP A 117 8.52 5.27 -4.33
CA ASP A 117 7.47 4.31 -3.93
C ASP A 117 7.74 3.78 -2.51
N LEU A 118 6.71 3.21 -1.87
CA LEU A 118 6.81 2.66 -0.51
C LEU A 118 7.11 1.16 -0.55
N THR A 119 8.34 0.81 -0.89
CA THR A 119 8.77 -0.58 -1.05
C THR A 119 9.95 -0.95 -0.15
N VAL A 120 10.22 -2.24 -0.04
CA VAL A 120 11.31 -2.81 0.76
C VAL A 120 11.86 -4.08 0.12
N ALA A 121 13.17 -4.31 0.27
CA ALA A 121 13.79 -5.59 -0.03
C ALA A 121 13.85 -6.45 1.23
N HIS A 122 13.53 -7.73 1.06
CA HIS A 122 13.71 -8.74 2.10
C HIS A 122 14.21 -10.05 1.48
N LYS A 123 15.05 -10.80 2.20
CA LYS A 123 15.74 -12.00 1.69
C LYS A 123 14.78 -13.09 1.22
N THR A 124 13.73 -13.36 2.00
CA THR A 124 12.91 -14.57 1.86
C THR A 124 11.41 -14.34 1.94
N LEU A 125 10.97 -13.11 2.25
CA LEU A 125 9.53 -12.86 2.36
C LEU A 125 8.91 -12.96 0.97
N PRO A 126 7.70 -13.54 0.83
CA PRO A 126 6.99 -13.53 -0.44
C PRO A 126 6.88 -12.13 -0.99
N PHE A 127 7.02 -11.98 -2.31
CA PHE A 127 6.74 -10.70 -2.95
C PHE A 127 5.28 -10.30 -2.70
N ASN A 128 5.03 -9.00 -2.63
CA ASN A 128 3.76 -8.39 -2.27
C ASN A 128 3.32 -8.57 -0.80
N THR A 129 4.17 -9.16 0.05
CA THR A 129 4.00 -9.06 1.50
C THR A 129 4.05 -7.59 1.91
N HIS A 130 3.10 -7.15 2.73
CA HIS A 130 3.09 -5.79 3.29
C HIS A 130 3.60 -5.83 4.73
N LEU A 131 4.45 -4.87 5.10
CA LEU A 131 5.03 -4.74 6.44
C LEU A 131 4.74 -3.37 7.00
N LYS A 132 4.15 -3.26 8.20
CA LYS A 132 4.21 -2.00 8.96
C LYS A 132 5.55 -1.93 9.67
N VAL A 133 6.51 -1.20 9.10
CA VAL A 133 7.85 -1.00 9.66
C VAL A 133 7.84 0.22 10.57
N THR A 134 8.40 0.08 11.77
CA THR A 134 8.49 1.12 12.80
C THR A 134 9.96 1.37 13.14
N TYR A 135 10.42 2.62 13.06
CA TYR A 135 11.74 2.98 13.60
C TYR A 135 11.63 3.10 15.12
N THR A 136 12.30 2.21 15.87
CA THR A 136 12.14 2.10 17.33
C THR A 136 12.51 3.38 18.08
N LYS A 137 13.48 4.16 17.59
CA LYS A 137 13.89 5.43 18.23
C LYS A 137 12.84 6.53 18.11
N THR A 138 12.11 6.59 17.00
CA THR A 138 11.15 7.69 16.74
C THR A 138 9.70 7.27 16.94
N GLY A 139 9.40 5.97 16.98
CA GLY A 139 8.05 5.42 16.96
C GLY A 139 7.31 5.61 15.63
N LYS A 140 7.92 6.28 14.64
CA LYS A 140 7.29 6.54 13.33
C LYS A 140 7.19 5.25 12.54
N SER A 141 6.06 5.07 11.86
CA SER A 141 5.73 3.85 11.12
C SER A 141 5.33 4.16 9.68
N VAL A 142 5.58 3.20 8.79
CA VAL A 142 5.09 3.19 7.40
C VAL A 142 4.78 1.76 6.98
N ILE A 143 3.75 1.57 6.14
CA ILE A 143 3.51 0.29 5.48
C ILE A 143 4.29 0.26 4.16
N VAL A 144 5.07 -0.79 3.96
CA VAL A 144 5.85 -1.02 2.74
C VAL A 144 5.53 -2.36 2.12
N ARG A 145 5.66 -2.47 0.80
CA ARG A 145 5.48 -3.72 0.06
C ARG A 145 6.83 -4.35 -0.30
N VAL A 146 6.98 -5.66 -0.09
CA VAL A 146 8.15 -6.41 -0.52
C VAL A 146 8.13 -6.55 -2.03
N ASN A 147 9.08 -5.93 -2.73
CA ASN A 147 9.22 -6.06 -4.18
C ASN A 147 10.64 -6.41 -4.65
N ASP A 148 11.58 -6.57 -3.72
CA ASP A 148 12.97 -6.88 -4.05
C ASP A 148 13.61 -7.85 -3.04
N ARG A 149 14.85 -8.27 -3.33
CA ARG A 149 15.65 -9.21 -2.54
C ARG A 149 16.90 -8.56 -1.96
N GLY A 150 17.37 -9.13 -0.86
CA GLY A 150 18.42 -8.57 -0.02
C GLY A 150 17.85 -8.06 1.32
N PRO A 151 18.60 -7.25 2.08
CA PRO A 151 20.03 -6.96 1.92
C PRO A 151 20.91 -8.20 2.08
N TYR A 152 22.03 -8.27 1.35
CA TYR A 152 23.00 -9.36 1.48
C TYR A 152 24.19 -9.03 2.39
N ILE A 153 24.25 -7.80 2.90
CA ILE A 153 25.29 -7.33 3.83
C ILE A 153 24.75 -7.46 5.27
N PRO A 154 25.28 -8.39 6.09
CA PRO A 154 24.94 -8.49 7.50
C PRO A 154 25.36 -7.21 8.27
N PRO A 155 24.67 -6.86 9.38
CA PRO A 155 23.57 -7.58 10.02
C PRO A 155 22.18 -7.14 9.54
N ARG A 156 22.07 -6.43 8.41
CA ARG A 156 20.79 -5.87 7.93
C ARG A 156 19.83 -6.97 7.49
N SER A 157 18.55 -6.75 7.74
CA SER A 157 17.45 -7.63 7.30
C SER A 157 16.41 -6.94 6.43
N LEU A 158 16.38 -5.60 6.39
CA LEU A 158 15.58 -4.83 5.44
C LEU A 158 16.44 -3.74 4.77
N ASP A 159 16.18 -3.50 3.50
CA ASP A 159 16.56 -2.24 2.86
C ASP A 159 15.28 -1.58 2.34
N LEU A 160 14.96 -0.39 2.85
CA LEU A 160 13.78 0.40 2.51
C LEU A 160 14.02 1.21 1.22
N SER A 161 12.95 1.63 0.56
CA SER A 161 13.04 2.75 -0.38
C SER A 161 13.37 4.06 0.33
N LEU A 162 13.87 5.05 -0.42
CA LEU A 162 14.14 6.39 0.12
C LEU A 162 12.87 7.04 0.69
N ALA A 163 11.73 6.93 0.00
CA ALA A 163 10.46 7.45 0.50
C ALA A 163 10.04 6.79 1.83
N ALA A 164 10.19 5.47 1.96
CA ALA A 164 9.88 4.78 3.20
C ALA A 164 10.83 5.17 4.34
N ALA A 165 12.13 5.32 4.04
CA ALA A 165 13.12 5.79 5.00
C ALA A 165 12.80 7.19 5.52
N ARG A 166 12.34 8.10 4.64
CA ARG A 166 11.84 9.44 4.99
C ARG A 166 10.63 9.39 5.91
N CYS A 167 9.64 8.55 5.61
CA CYS A 167 8.43 8.42 6.42
C CYS A 167 8.74 8.07 7.89
N ILE A 168 9.67 7.15 8.13
CA ILE A 168 10.06 6.76 9.50
C ILE A 168 11.15 7.64 10.11
N GLY A 169 11.75 8.55 9.33
CA GLY A 169 12.81 9.45 9.77
C GLY A 169 14.18 8.78 9.90
N SER A 170 14.50 7.84 9.01
CA SER A 170 15.77 7.09 8.99
C SER A 170 16.73 7.49 7.87
N GLU A 171 16.33 8.36 6.93
CA GLU A 171 17.14 8.76 5.77
C GLU A 171 18.56 9.18 6.18
N THR A 172 18.69 10.11 7.15
CA THR A 172 19.98 10.64 7.61
C THR A 172 20.72 9.71 8.57
N ALA A 173 20.00 8.89 9.33
CA ALA A 173 20.60 7.89 10.22
C ALA A 173 21.24 6.74 9.44
N GLY A 174 20.74 6.46 8.23
CA GLY A 174 21.22 5.40 7.35
C GLY A 174 20.76 4.03 7.80
N VAL A 175 21.38 3.49 8.85
CA VAL A 175 21.07 2.16 9.42
C VAL A 175 20.38 2.33 10.76
N VAL A 176 19.21 1.70 10.94
CA VAL A 176 18.35 1.87 12.11
C VAL A 176 17.76 0.56 12.60
N SER A 177 17.56 0.44 13.92
CA SER A 177 16.78 -0.67 14.49
C SER A 177 15.29 -0.50 14.19
N TYR A 178 14.62 -1.56 13.78
CA TYR A 178 13.19 -1.55 13.49
C TYR A 178 12.44 -2.68 14.16
N GLU A 179 11.14 -2.46 14.34
CA GLU A 179 10.15 -3.51 14.54
C GLU A 179 9.14 -3.46 13.39
N ALA A 180 8.74 -4.62 12.88
CA ALA A 180 7.73 -4.73 11.84
C ALA A 180 6.68 -5.79 12.16
N VAL A 181 5.46 -5.52 11.70
CA VAL A 181 4.35 -6.47 11.72
C VAL A 181 3.98 -6.79 10.27
N ILE A 182 3.80 -8.08 9.95
CA ILE A 182 3.27 -8.48 8.66
C ILE A 182 1.79 -8.09 8.60
N MET A 183 1.41 -7.38 7.54
CA MET A 183 0.04 -6.97 7.29
C MET A 183 -0.65 -8.02 6.42
N GLN A 184 -1.90 -8.33 6.74
CA GLN A 184 -2.72 -9.27 5.98
C GLN A 184 -3.93 -8.55 5.38
N PRO A 185 -4.44 -9.00 4.22
CA PRO A 185 -5.69 -8.48 3.68
C PRO A 185 -6.83 -8.63 4.69
N ASN A 186 -7.66 -7.61 4.79
CA ASN A 186 -8.93 -7.63 5.49
C ASN A 186 -9.98 -8.37 4.65
N GLN A 187 -9.66 -9.61 4.29
CA GLN A 187 -10.62 -10.55 3.72
C GLN A 187 -11.07 -11.50 4.82
N PRO A 188 -12.36 -11.87 4.86
CA PRO A 188 -12.79 -13.00 5.66
C PRO A 188 -11.93 -14.22 5.29
N LYS A 189 -11.31 -14.88 6.27
CA LYS A 189 -10.72 -16.20 6.04
C LYS A 189 -11.85 -17.14 5.62
N MET A 190 -12.05 -17.33 4.33
CA MET A 190 -12.87 -18.42 3.82
C MET A 190 -12.12 -19.72 4.03
N THR A 191 -12.21 -20.28 5.24
CA THR A 191 -11.84 -21.68 5.47
C THR A 191 -12.97 -22.53 4.92
N LEU A 192 -12.77 -23.17 3.77
CA LEU A 192 -13.56 -24.34 3.37
C LEU A 192 -13.22 -25.47 4.35
N ASN A 193 -13.84 -25.49 5.52
CA ASN A 193 -13.81 -26.64 6.41
C ASN A 193 -14.86 -27.65 5.93
N ALA A 194 -14.58 -28.37 4.85
CA ALA A 194 -15.18 -29.67 4.53
C ALA A 194 -14.40 -30.35 3.40
N PRO A 195 -14.17 -31.67 3.44
CA PRO A 195 -13.56 -32.38 2.32
C PRO A 195 -14.53 -32.40 1.13
N LEU A 196 -14.09 -31.90 -0.02
CA LEU A 196 -14.72 -32.17 -1.30
C LEU A 196 -14.45 -33.63 -1.69
N ALA A 197 -15.14 -34.55 -1.03
CA ALA A 197 -15.38 -35.89 -1.54
C ALA A 197 -16.84 -35.97 -1.98
N SER A 198 -17.17 -35.32 -3.11
CA SER A 198 -18.36 -35.70 -3.87
C SER A 198 -17.92 -36.70 -4.95
N LYS A 199 -18.31 -37.96 -4.75
CA LYS A 199 -18.45 -38.93 -5.83
C LYS A 199 -19.53 -38.39 -6.75
N ASP A 200 -19.16 -37.89 -7.93
CA ASP A 200 -19.90 -38.12 -9.17
C ASP A 200 -19.16 -37.49 -10.35
N LYS A 201 -18.53 -38.34 -11.16
CA LYS A 201 -18.00 -37.95 -12.48
C LYS A 201 -19.16 -37.87 -13.47
N LYS A 202 -19.70 -36.69 -13.72
CA LYS A 202 -20.40 -36.41 -14.98
C LYS A 202 -19.48 -35.64 -15.93
N LYS A 203 -19.33 -36.18 -17.14
CA LYS A 203 -18.52 -35.61 -18.24
C LYS A 203 -18.93 -34.16 -18.53
N PRO A 204 -17.99 -33.26 -18.84
CA PRO A 204 -18.33 -31.91 -19.26
C PRO A 204 -19.08 -31.95 -20.59
N GLN A 205 -20.29 -31.37 -20.61
CA GLN A 205 -20.98 -31.03 -21.84
C GLN A 205 -20.28 -29.83 -22.49
N GLN A 206 -20.04 -29.97 -23.78
CA GLN A 206 -19.36 -29.00 -24.64
C GLN A 206 -20.19 -27.71 -24.70
N LEU A 207 -19.64 -26.60 -24.21
CA LEU A 207 -20.22 -25.26 -24.37
C LEU A 207 -20.18 -24.89 -25.86
N ALA A 208 -21.33 -24.87 -26.49
CA ALA A 208 -21.49 -24.36 -27.85
C ALA A 208 -21.22 -22.86 -27.85
N VAL A 209 -20.22 -22.46 -28.63
CA VAL A 209 -20.00 -21.09 -29.08
C VAL A 209 -21.17 -20.70 -29.98
N VAL A 210 -21.86 -19.60 -29.68
CA VAL A 210 -22.68 -18.91 -30.66
C VAL A 210 -22.21 -17.46 -30.72
N SER A 211 -21.62 -17.14 -31.87
CA SER A 211 -21.27 -15.80 -32.34
C SER A 211 -22.48 -15.11 -32.95
N GLU A 212 -22.47 -13.77 -32.83
CA GLU A 212 -23.17 -12.76 -33.65
C GLU A 212 -24.72 -12.75 -33.62
N PHE A 213 -25.32 -11.73 -32.99
CA PHE A 213 -25.73 -10.44 -33.59
C PHE A 213 -25.77 -9.36 -32.50
#